data_AF-A0A4R5CXR7-F1
#
_entry.id   AF-A0A4R5CXR7-F1
#
_cell.length_a   1.000
_cell.length_b   1.000
_cell.length_c   1.000
_cell.angle_alpha   90.00
_cell.angle_beta   90.00
_cell.angle_gamma   90.00
#
_symmetry.space_group_name_H-M   'P 1'
#
loop_
_entity.id
_entity.type
_entity.pdbx_description
1 polymer ?
#
loop_
_entity_poly.entity_id
_entity_poly.type
_entity_poly.pdbx_seq_one_letter_code
_entity_poly.pdbx_strand_id
1 'polypeptide(L)'
;MKFFHRFAYYLVGLVIGLFFVSMIFSGKDTRCNYFPNARVLNDLRTKPFHYSDKATQILAEKWIDTADIKNTLEFGDVDFDNSNTEFRKAKLYVIEGKTTKGQEIILKISNREDRATLEDIIKK
;
A
#
# COMPACT_ATOMS: atom_id res chain seq x y z
N MET A 1 0.28 -30.10 41.11
CA MET A 1 0.01 -28.64 41.04
C MET A 1 -1.41 -28.42 40.51
N LYS A 2 -2.15 -27.44 41.04
CA LYS A 2 -3.49 -27.06 40.51
C LYS A 2 -3.35 -26.45 39.11
N PHE A 3 -4.38 -26.61 38.27
CA PHE A 3 -4.39 -26.10 36.88
C PHE A 3 -3.98 -24.63 36.79
N PHE A 4 -4.51 -23.78 37.68
CA PHE A 4 -4.19 -22.36 37.72
C PHE A 4 -2.71 -22.05 37.93
N HIS A 5 -2.00 -22.82 38.75
CA HIS A 5 -0.57 -22.60 38.96
C HIS A 5 0.25 -22.96 37.73
N ARG A 6 -0.13 -24.03 37.02
CA ARG A 6 0.50 -24.41 35.75
C ARG A 6 0.21 -23.37 34.66
N PHE A 7 -1.03 -22.88 34.58
CA PHE A 7 -1.41 -21.83 33.64
C PHE A 7 -0.65 -20.53 33.88
N ALA A 8 -0.58 -20.07 35.15
CA ALA A 8 0.17 -18.87 35.51
C ALA A 8 1.67 -19.00 35.19
N TYR A 9 2.27 -20.17 35.45
CA TYR A 9 3.67 -20.43 35.13
C TYR A 9 3.95 -20.30 33.61
N TYR A 10 3.09 -20.85 32.75
CA TYR A 10 3.23 -20.68 31.30
C TYR A 10 2.94 -19.26 30.82
N LEU A 11 1.98 -18.56 31.46
CA LEU A 11 1.65 -17.17 31.11
C LEU A 11 2.84 -16.23 31.34
N VAL A 12 3.57 -16.41 32.45
CA VAL A 12 4.78 -15.63 32.74
C VAL A 12 5.83 -15.83 31.63
N GLY A 13 6.08 -17.08 31.23
CA GLY A 13 6.99 -17.38 30.12
C GLY A 13 6.52 -16.77 28.79
N LEU A 14 5.21 -16.82 28.50
CA LEU A 14 4.62 -16.21 27.31
C LEU A 14 4.81 -14.69 27.30
N VAL A 15 4.54 -14.01 28.42
CA VAL A 15 4.68 -12.55 28.53
C VAL A 15 6.14 -12.13 28.33
N ILE A 16 7.09 -12.85 28.94
CA ILE A 16 8.53 -12.62 28.73
C ILE A 16 8.88 -12.84 27.26
N GLY A 17 8.38 -13.91 26.64
CA GLY A 17 8.58 -14.18 25.21
C GLY A 17 8.04 -13.07 24.32
N LEU A 18 6.81 -12.59 24.58
CA LEU A 18 6.20 -11.49 23.85
C LEU A 18 6.99 -10.19 23.97
N PHE A 19 7.60 -9.93 25.13
CA PHE A 19 8.47 -8.76 25.33
C PHE A 19 9.72 -8.80 24.44
N PHE A 20 10.39 -9.95 24.33
CA PHE A 20 11.53 -10.10 23.43
C PHE A 20 11.12 -10.00 21.96
N VAL A 21 10.01 -10.64 21.58
CA VAL A 21 9.45 -10.52 20.24
C VAL A 21 9.17 -9.05 19.92
N SER A 22 8.48 -8.31 20.81
CA SER A 22 8.18 -6.91 20.57
C SER A 22 9.45 -6.07 20.42
N MET A 23 10.50 -6.29 21.21
CA MET A 23 11.78 -5.58 21.05
C MET A 23 12.41 -5.80 19.66
N ILE A 24 12.37 -7.03 19.13
CA ILE A 24 12.92 -7.34 17.79
C ILE A 24 12.13 -6.62 16.68
N PHE A 25 10.81 -6.52 16.84
CA PHE A 25 9.92 -5.91 15.85
C PHE A 25 9.81 -4.38 15.98
N SER A 26 9.98 -3.79 17.17
CA SER A 26 9.79 -2.36 17.44
C SER A 26 10.72 -1.41 16.66
N GLY A 27 11.77 -1.91 16.01
CA GLY A 27 12.66 -1.10 15.17
C GLY A 27 12.67 -1.47 13.69
N LYS A 28 11.86 -2.46 13.27
CA LYS A 28 11.82 -2.93 11.89
C LYS A 28 10.49 -2.49 11.29
N ASP A 29 10.51 -1.83 10.12
CA ASP A 29 9.30 -1.51 9.34
C ASP A 29 8.77 -2.80 8.66
N THR A 30 8.45 -3.81 9.49
CA THR A 30 8.00 -5.14 9.04
C THR A 30 6.56 -5.02 8.60
N ARG A 31 6.36 -4.84 7.28
CA ARG A 31 5.04 -4.81 6.67
C ARG A 31 4.64 -6.20 6.23
N CYS A 32 3.62 -6.75 6.88
CA CYS A 32 3.02 -8.04 6.57
C CYS A 32 1.96 -7.92 5.45
N ASN A 33 2.40 -7.56 4.24
CA ASN A 33 1.49 -7.36 3.09
C ASN A 33 1.14 -8.71 2.41
N TYR A 34 0.26 -9.47 3.06
CA TYR A 34 -0.16 -10.79 2.56
C TYR A 34 -1.20 -10.72 1.45
N PHE A 35 -2.11 -9.74 1.50
CA PHE A 35 -3.20 -9.61 0.53
C PHE A 35 -2.74 -9.00 -0.80
N PRO A 36 -3.32 -9.40 -1.95
CA PRO A 36 -2.96 -8.87 -3.26
C PRO A 36 -3.00 -7.34 -3.36
N ASN A 37 -4.05 -6.69 -2.85
CA ASN A 37 -4.18 -5.24 -2.85
C ASN A 37 -2.98 -4.57 -2.13
N ALA A 38 -2.77 -4.92 -0.85
CA ALA A 38 -1.67 -4.39 -0.04
C ALA A 38 -0.29 -4.64 -0.66
N ARG A 39 -0.10 -5.79 -1.33
CA ARG A 39 1.16 -6.10 -2.02
C ARG A 39 1.42 -5.18 -3.20
N VAL A 40 0.41 -4.92 -4.04
CA VAL A 40 0.54 -4.02 -5.19
C VAL A 40 0.79 -2.59 -4.72
N LEU A 41 -0.02 -2.09 -3.79
CA LEU A 41 0.13 -0.75 -3.24
C LEU A 41 1.52 -0.52 -2.64
N ASN A 42 2.00 -1.49 -1.85
CA ASN A 42 3.34 -1.40 -1.26
C ASN A 42 4.45 -1.44 -2.32
N ASP A 43 4.34 -2.33 -3.32
CA ASP A 43 5.31 -2.41 -4.42
C ASP A 43 5.44 -1.07 -5.16
N LEU A 44 4.30 -0.47 -5.52
CA LEU A 44 4.25 0.85 -6.16
C LEU A 44 4.90 1.96 -5.32
N ARG A 45 4.69 1.91 -4.00
CA ARG A 45 5.18 2.94 -3.07
C ARG A 45 6.67 2.79 -2.71
N THR A 46 7.22 1.58 -2.84
CA THR A 46 8.65 1.33 -2.59
C THR A 46 9.55 1.58 -3.79
N LYS A 47 8.97 1.71 -5.00
CA LYS A 47 9.72 1.95 -6.24
C LYS A 47 9.91 3.45 -6.52
N PRO A 48 10.92 3.83 -7.32
CA PRO A 48 11.01 5.17 -7.90
C PRO A 48 9.71 5.53 -8.63
N PHE A 49 9.10 6.63 -8.23
CA PHE A 49 7.80 7.07 -8.73
C PHE A 49 7.94 8.23 -9.72
N HIS A 50 7.42 8.06 -10.93
CA HIS A 50 7.47 9.04 -12.00
C HIS A 50 6.08 9.50 -12.41
N TYR A 51 5.99 10.69 -12.97
CA TYR A 51 4.77 11.27 -13.50
C TYR A 51 4.89 11.38 -15.01
N SER A 52 3.87 10.94 -15.74
CA SER A 52 3.74 11.23 -17.18
C SER A 52 3.41 12.71 -17.40
N ASP A 53 3.57 13.18 -18.65
CA ASP A 53 3.20 14.55 -19.02
C ASP A 53 1.70 14.81 -18.77
N LYS A 54 0.85 13.81 -19.06
CA LYS A 54 -0.60 13.88 -18.84
C LYS A 54 -0.93 14.02 -17.36
N ALA A 55 -0.35 13.17 -16.51
CA ALA A 55 -0.55 13.27 -15.07
C ALA A 55 -0.06 14.64 -14.54
N THR A 56 1.10 15.10 -15.00
CA THR A 56 1.66 16.40 -14.60
C THR A 56 0.74 17.57 -14.95
N GLN A 57 0.08 17.53 -16.12
CA GLN A 57 -0.92 18.54 -16.50
C GLN A 57 -2.12 18.52 -15.54
N ILE A 58 -2.63 17.35 -15.18
CA ILE A 58 -3.79 17.23 -14.28
C ILE A 58 -3.43 17.68 -12.85
N LEU A 59 -2.22 17.36 -12.38
CA LEU A 59 -1.70 17.88 -11.10
C LEU A 59 -1.63 19.41 -11.06
N ALA A 60 -1.50 20.09 -12.21
CA ALA A 60 -1.53 21.55 -12.26
C ALA A 60 -2.95 22.15 -12.04
N GLU A 61 -4.02 21.35 -12.14
CA GLU A 61 -5.41 21.81 -12.04
C GLU A 61 -5.87 22.07 -10.58
N LYS A 62 -4.98 21.93 -9.58
CA LYS A 62 -5.19 22.26 -8.13
C LYS A 62 -6.32 21.52 -7.40
N TRP A 63 -7.11 20.69 -8.08
CA TRP A 63 -8.16 19.89 -7.43
C TRP A 63 -7.62 18.59 -6.83
N ILE A 64 -6.44 18.15 -7.27
CA ILE A 64 -5.70 17.00 -6.74
C ILE A 64 -4.28 17.42 -6.34
N ASP A 65 -3.78 16.86 -5.25
CA ASP A 65 -2.42 17.06 -4.78
C ASP A 65 -1.64 15.73 -4.70
N THR A 66 -0.31 15.82 -4.63
CA THR A 66 0.59 14.70 -4.40
C THR A 66 0.27 13.95 -3.11
N ALA A 67 -0.24 14.65 -2.09
CA ALA A 67 -0.74 14.04 -0.86
C ALA A 67 -1.92 13.09 -1.12
N ASP A 68 -2.84 13.47 -2.01
CA ASP A 68 -4.00 12.62 -2.38
C ASP A 68 -3.54 11.36 -3.13
N ILE A 69 -2.53 11.50 -4.00
CA ILE A 69 -1.92 10.37 -4.72
C ILE A 69 -1.26 9.42 -3.72
N LYS A 70 -0.46 9.93 -2.78
CA LYS A 70 0.17 9.13 -1.73
C LYS A 70 -0.85 8.42 -0.84
N ASN A 71 -1.93 9.10 -0.47
CA ASN A 71 -3.02 8.51 0.31
C ASN A 71 -3.74 7.42 -0.48
N THR A 72 -3.98 7.63 -1.77
CA THR A 72 -4.58 6.60 -2.64
C THR A 72 -3.66 5.40 -2.80
N LEU A 73 -2.34 5.60 -2.87
CA LEU A 73 -1.36 4.52 -2.88
C LEU A 73 -1.22 3.79 -1.53
N GLU A 74 -1.77 4.33 -0.44
CA GLU A 74 -1.72 3.70 0.88
C GLU A 74 -3.02 3.01 1.27
N PHE A 75 -4.16 3.65 0.96
CA PHE A 75 -5.48 3.22 1.41
C PHE A 75 -6.46 2.94 0.27
N GLY A 76 -6.02 3.06 -0.98
CA GLY A 76 -6.85 2.80 -2.15
C GLY A 76 -7.17 1.31 -2.34
N ASP A 77 -8.03 1.04 -3.32
CA ASP A 77 -8.38 -0.30 -3.73
C ASP A 77 -7.95 -0.54 -5.18
N VAL A 78 -7.22 -1.62 -5.41
CA VAL A 78 -6.76 -2.02 -6.74
C VAL A 78 -7.88 -2.80 -7.42
N ASP A 79 -8.40 -2.24 -8.50
CA ASP A 79 -9.36 -2.91 -9.36
C ASP A 79 -8.61 -3.90 -10.28
N PHE A 80 -8.54 -5.15 -9.84
CA PHE A 80 -7.87 -6.21 -10.59
C PHE A 80 -8.59 -6.61 -11.87
N ASP A 81 -9.89 -6.33 -11.99
CA ASP A 81 -10.69 -6.68 -13.17
C ASP A 81 -10.38 -5.75 -14.34
N ASN A 82 -10.17 -4.45 -14.05
CA ASN A 82 -9.78 -3.45 -15.04
C ASN A 82 -8.25 -3.26 -15.17
N SER A 83 -7.46 -3.98 -14.38
CA SER A 83 -5.99 -3.94 -14.44
C SER A 83 -5.43 -4.95 -15.43
N ASN A 84 -4.36 -4.58 -16.14
CA ASN A 84 -3.60 -5.52 -16.98
C ASN A 84 -2.38 -6.05 -16.22
N THR A 85 -2.42 -7.33 -15.87
CA THR A 85 -1.33 -8.02 -15.14
C THR A 85 -0.48 -8.95 -16.02
N GLU A 86 -0.44 -8.74 -17.35
CA GLU A 86 0.30 -9.59 -18.29
C GLU A 86 1.77 -9.79 -17.87
N PHE A 87 2.18 -11.06 -17.81
CA PHE A 87 3.55 -11.44 -17.50
C PHE A 87 4.49 -11.01 -18.64
N ARG A 88 5.58 -10.29 -18.31
CA ARG A 88 6.62 -9.70 -19.19
C ARG A 88 6.35 -8.30 -19.76
N LYS A 89 5.16 -7.72 -19.59
CA LYS A 89 4.91 -6.32 -19.93
C LYS A 89 4.86 -5.46 -18.66
N ALA A 90 4.90 -4.14 -18.84
CA ALA A 90 4.58 -3.21 -17.76
C ALA A 90 3.14 -3.48 -17.31
N LYS A 91 2.96 -3.79 -16.02
CA LYS A 91 1.64 -4.07 -15.46
C LYS A 91 0.89 -2.76 -15.31
N LEU A 92 -0.34 -2.68 -15.80
CA LEU A 92 -1.17 -1.49 -15.67
C LEU A 92 -2.16 -1.72 -14.53
N TYR A 93 -2.04 -0.96 -13.46
CA TYR A 93 -2.97 -1.02 -12.34
C TYR A 93 -3.94 0.15 -12.37
N VAL A 94 -5.21 -0.16 -12.15
CA VAL A 94 -6.29 0.80 -11.91
C VAL A 94 -6.55 0.82 -10.41
N ILE A 95 -6.40 1.98 -9.78
CA ILE A 95 -6.53 2.12 -8.33
C ILE A 95 -7.61 3.16 -8.04
N GLU A 96 -8.66 2.73 -7.36
CA GLU A 96 -9.70 3.62 -6.88
C GLU A 96 -9.30 4.22 -5.53
N GLY A 97 -9.54 5.52 -5.37
CA GLY A 97 -9.21 6.25 -4.16
C GLY A 97 -10.09 7.46 -3.95
N LYS A 98 -9.80 8.18 -2.88
CA LYS A 98 -10.48 9.43 -2.53
C LYS A 98 -9.45 10.50 -2.22
N THR A 99 -9.68 11.71 -2.71
CA THR A 99 -8.89 12.87 -2.30
C THR A 99 -9.21 13.24 -0.84
N THR A 100 -8.37 14.08 -0.24
CA THR A 100 -8.58 14.67 1.09
C THR A 100 -9.90 15.44 1.16
N LYS A 101 -10.43 15.90 0.02
CA LYS A 101 -11.73 16.58 -0.10
C LYS A 101 -12.92 15.62 -0.29
N GLY A 102 -12.68 14.30 -0.26
CA GLY A 102 -13.71 13.27 -0.43
C GLY A 102 -14.11 12.98 -1.87
N GLN A 103 -13.40 13.54 -2.86
CA GLN A 103 -13.69 13.29 -4.27
C GLN A 103 -13.14 11.93 -4.69
N GLU A 104 -13.98 11.10 -5.32
CA GLU A 104 -13.57 9.81 -5.88
C GLU A 104 -12.70 10.02 -7.12
N ILE A 105 -11.57 9.32 -7.14
CA ILE A 105 -10.56 9.38 -8.18
C ILE A 105 -10.10 7.98 -8.56
N ILE A 106 -9.63 7.85 -9.80
CA ILE A 106 -9.04 6.64 -10.33
C ILE A 106 -7.64 6.97 -10.83
N LEU A 107 -6.65 6.27 -10.31
CA LEU A 107 -5.26 6.37 -10.75
C LEU A 107 -4.94 5.22 -11.71
N LYS A 108 -4.34 5.54 -12.85
CA LYS A 108 -3.78 4.54 -13.76
C LYS A 108 -2.27 4.56 -13.65
N ILE A 109 -1.71 3.45 -13.19
CA ILE A 109 -0.27 3.35 -12.88
C ILE A 109 0.35 2.21 -13.66
N SER A 110 1.40 2.52 -14.40
CA SER A 110 2.25 1.56 -15.10
C SER A 110 3.39 1.12 -14.19
N ASN A 111 3.40 -0.15 -13.81
CA ASN A 111 4.36 -0.76 -12.92
C ASN A 111 5.36 -1.61 -13.71
N ARG A 112 6.63 -1.21 -13.67
CA ARG A 112 7.79 -1.94 -14.22
C ARG A 112 8.67 -2.44 -13.06
N GLU A 113 9.67 -3.26 -13.37
CA GLU A 113 10.59 -3.77 -12.35
C GLU A 113 11.42 -2.65 -11.71
N ASP A 114 11.82 -1.65 -12.48
CA ASP A 114 12.69 -0.54 -12.07
C ASP A 114 11.93 0.68 -11.54
N ARG A 115 10.69 0.90 -11.99
CA ARG A 115 9.93 2.13 -11.68
C ARG A 115 8.41 1.97 -11.78
N ALA A 116 7.69 2.85 -11.09
CA ALA A 116 6.26 3.06 -11.24
C ALA A 116 6.00 4.43 -11.90
N THR A 117 5.14 4.47 -12.91
CA THR A 117 4.77 5.70 -13.62
C THR A 117 3.27 5.96 -13.51
N LEU A 118 2.89 7.15 -13.04
CA LEU A 118 1.51 7.62 -13.07
C LEU A 118 1.16 8.08 -14.50
N GLU A 119 0.32 7.30 -15.18
CA GLU A 119 -0.07 7.55 -16.57
C GLU A 119 -1.27 8.50 -16.66
N ASP A 120 -2.24 8.35 -15.75
CA ASP A 120 -3.48 9.13 -15.81
C ASP A 120 -4.16 9.25 -14.45
N ILE A 121 -4.94 10.33 -14.30
CA ILE A 121 -5.75 10.62 -13.12
C ILE A 121 -7.16 10.95 -13.62
N ILE A 122 -8.14 10.13 -13.27
CA ILE A 122 -9.53 10.32 -13.71
C ILE A 122 -10.37 10.69 -12.48
N LYS A 123 -11.19 11.73 -12.62
CA LYS A 123 -12.21 12.10 -11.63
C LYS A 123 -13.48 11.30 -11.91
N LYS A 124 -14.03 10.66 -10.87
CA LYS A 124 -15.31 9.93 -10.94
C LYS A 124 -16.49 10.88 -10.71
#